data_AF-A0A1Y2M4D2-F1
#
_entry.id   AF-A0A1Y2M4D2-F1
#
_cell.length_a   1.000
_cell.length_b   1.000
_cell.length_c   1.000
_cell.angle_alpha   90.00
_cell.angle_beta   90.00
_cell.angle_gamma   90.00
#
_symmetry.space_group_name_H-M   'P 1'
#
loop_
_entity.id
_entity.type
_entity.pdbx_description
1 polymer ?
#
loop_
_entity_poly.entity_id
_entity_poly.type
_entity_poly.pdbx_seq_one_letter_code
_entity_poly.pdbx_strand_id
1 'polypeptide(L)'
;MTYFVHHGKSRLDLSNSKNPPDVVLTTYETIEYEGRRALSSPCTILAHYWKRIILDEAHIIRNHSASTAKAIARLKAWARWAISGTPVQNKLTDFLGLFIFLHFVPYNNPKVFDDEVSQLWRDNSVEDATKTFKKLLSSVMIRWTKAILDLPARTDTVLRIPFDAEEEEYYRCAEQPVIQSLDEFFGGSLPNAIQQINKLRLICNLGLYVPRGSELSQATTMGGSLQETLATRVSLDTTPDASFFDNDPKISSKVRALIQQIQAYPAEKQ
;
A
#
# COMPACT_ATOMS: atom_id res chain seq x y z
N MET A 1 17.57 -22.86 18.05
CA MET A 1 17.06 -22.31 16.78
C MET A 1 17.66 -20.92 16.60
N THR A 2 18.56 -20.77 15.64
CA THR A 2 19.27 -19.52 15.35
C THR A 2 18.60 -18.80 14.18
N TYR A 3 18.61 -17.46 14.18
CA TYR A 3 18.10 -16.67 13.07
C TYR A 3 19.13 -15.64 12.60
N PHE A 4 19.03 -15.23 11.34
CA PHE A 4 19.86 -14.19 10.74
C PHE A 4 19.01 -13.22 9.94
N VAL A 5 19.29 -11.92 10.08
CA VAL A 5 18.63 -10.87 9.30
C VAL A 5 19.53 -10.51 8.10
N HIS A 6 19.10 -10.93 6.93
CA HIS A 6 19.73 -10.62 5.65
C HIS A 6 19.17 -9.29 5.13
N HIS A 7 19.89 -8.19 5.40
CA HIS A 7 19.46 -6.85 4.99
C HIS A 7 20.65 -5.88 4.85
N GLY A 8 20.56 -4.98 3.86
CA GLY A 8 21.53 -3.89 3.68
C GLY A 8 22.96 -4.39 3.47
N LYS A 9 23.87 -4.02 4.38
CA LYS A 9 25.29 -4.43 4.39
C LYS A 9 25.52 -5.77 5.11
N SER A 10 24.60 -6.18 5.99
CA SER A 10 24.66 -7.46 6.70
C SER A 10 24.02 -8.54 5.83
N ARG A 11 24.78 -9.04 4.86
CA ARG A 11 24.33 -10.08 3.93
C ARG A 11 24.95 -11.41 4.29
N LEU A 12 24.10 -12.43 4.32
CA LEU A 12 24.53 -13.80 4.58
C LEU A 12 25.33 -14.33 3.40
N ASP A 13 26.60 -14.66 3.63
CA ASP A 13 27.38 -15.48 2.70
C ASP A 13 27.26 -16.96 3.09
N LEU A 14 26.38 -17.65 2.37
CA LEU A 14 26.12 -19.09 2.57
C LEU A 14 27.28 -19.97 2.08
N SER A 15 28.20 -19.45 1.28
CA SER A 15 29.30 -20.25 0.72
C SER A 15 30.41 -20.52 1.73
N ASN A 16 30.58 -19.64 2.72
CA ASN A 16 31.69 -19.67 3.67
C ASN A 16 31.25 -19.90 5.13
N SER A 17 29.94 -20.04 5.37
CA SER A 17 29.42 -20.24 6.73
C SER A 17 29.51 -21.69 7.16
N LYS A 18 30.39 -21.97 8.14
CA LYS A 18 30.54 -23.31 8.76
C LYS A 18 29.29 -23.77 9.52
N ASN A 19 28.46 -22.83 9.98
CA ASN A 19 27.17 -23.10 10.63
C ASN A 19 26.13 -22.12 10.07
N PRO A 20 25.36 -22.50 9.03
CA PRO A 20 24.28 -21.66 8.53
C PRO A 20 23.18 -21.52 9.60
N PRO A 21 22.52 -20.34 9.66
CA PRO A 21 21.41 -20.12 10.58
C PRO A 21 20.19 -20.99 10.21
N ASP A 22 19.38 -21.35 11.21
CA ASP A 22 18.15 -22.14 10.98
C ASP A 22 17.08 -21.33 10.23
N VAL A 23 17.02 -20.02 10.48
CA VAL A 23 16.06 -19.08 9.86
C VAL A 23 16.78 -17.87 9.29
N VAL A 24 16.38 -17.48 8.07
CA VAL A 24 16.84 -16.23 7.45
C VAL A 24 15.64 -15.32 7.21
N LEU A 25 15.71 -14.11 7.75
CA LEU A 25 14.73 -13.05 7.54
C LEU A 25 15.29 -12.05 6.53
N THR A 26 14.48 -11.67 5.55
CA THR A 26 14.88 -10.76 4.47
C THR A 26 13.67 -9.97 4.00
N THR A 27 13.91 -8.88 3.27
CA THR A 27 12.85 -8.10 2.64
C THR A 27 12.70 -8.44 1.15
N TYR A 28 11.54 -8.10 0.58
CA TYR A 28 11.23 -8.27 -0.84
C TYR A 28 12.22 -7.53 -1.73
N GLU A 29 12.57 -6.29 -1.36
CA GLU A 29 13.48 -5.42 -2.11
C GLU A 29 14.91 -5.98 -2.11
N THR A 30 15.31 -6.61 -1.00
CA THR A 30 16.64 -7.23 -0.89
C THR A 30 16.76 -8.42 -1.86
N ILE A 31 15.74 -9.29 -1.90
CA ILE A 31 15.68 -10.39 -2.87
C ILE A 31 15.66 -9.87 -4.30
N GLU A 32 14.90 -8.82 -4.59
CA GLU A 32 14.86 -8.20 -5.92
C GLU A 32 16.23 -7.67 -6.34
N TYR A 33 16.90 -6.95 -5.44
CA TYR A 33 18.23 -6.41 -5.65
C TYR A 33 19.25 -7.52 -5.95
N GLU A 34 19.23 -8.61 -5.16
CA GLU A 34 20.09 -9.77 -5.41
C GLU A 34 19.71 -10.51 -6.69
N GLY A 35 18.41 -10.61 -7.01
CA GLY A 35 17.92 -11.22 -8.23
C GLY A 35 18.46 -10.56 -9.49
N ARG A 36 18.61 -9.22 -9.47
CA ARG A 36 19.27 -8.44 -10.53
C ARG A 36 20.77 -8.69 -10.61
N ARG A 37 21.45 -8.90 -9.47
CA ARG A 37 22.91 -9.12 -9.39
C ARG A 37 23.35 -10.56 -9.56
N ALA A 38 22.45 -11.53 -9.39
CA ALA A 38 22.73 -12.96 -9.44
C ALA A 38 23.27 -13.46 -10.80
N LEU A 39 23.24 -12.61 -11.84
CA LEU A 39 23.90 -12.87 -13.13
C LEU A 39 25.43 -12.71 -13.07
N SER A 40 25.95 -12.00 -12.06
CA SER A 40 27.37 -11.61 -11.99
C SER A 40 28.10 -12.18 -10.76
N SER A 41 27.41 -12.77 -9.79
CA SER A 41 28.05 -13.37 -8.62
C SER A 41 27.22 -14.57 -8.10
N PRO A 42 27.82 -15.77 -7.96
CA PRO A 42 27.11 -16.99 -7.60
C PRO A 42 26.73 -17.09 -6.11
N CYS A 43 27.21 -16.18 -5.26
CA CYS A 43 27.00 -16.21 -3.81
C CYS A 43 25.77 -15.39 -3.41
N THR A 44 24.57 -15.92 -3.63
CA THR A 44 23.31 -15.26 -3.20
C THR A 44 22.33 -16.25 -2.58
N ILE A 45 21.37 -15.70 -1.84
CA ILE A 45 20.23 -16.43 -1.26
C ILE A 45 19.41 -17.20 -2.32
N LEU A 46 19.52 -16.80 -3.59
CA LEU A 46 18.85 -17.40 -4.75
C LEU A 46 19.48 -18.71 -5.24
N ALA A 47 20.79 -18.89 -5.02
CA ALA A 47 21.49 -20.11 -5.42
C ALA A 47 21.23 -21.27 -4.45
N HIS A 48 20.97 -20.95 -3.18
CA HIS A 48 20.73 -21.92 -2.13
C HIS A 48 19.36 -22.60 -2.27
N TYR A 49 19.31 -23.89 -1.92
CA TYR A 49 18.07 -24.67 -1.93
C TYR A 49 17.47 -24.71 -0.53
N TRP A 50 16.39 -23.96 -0.33
CA TRP A 50 15.75 -23.80 0.97
C TRP A 50 14.81 -24.98 1.30
N LYS A 51 14.73 -25.36 2.57
CA LYS A 51 13.69 -26.31 3.01
C LYS A 51 12.30 -25.69 2.90
N ARG A 52 12.15 -24.42 3.26
CA ARG A 52 10.89 -23.69 3.22
C ARG A 52 11.12 -22.22 2.90
N ILE A 53 10.25 -21.64 2.08
CA ILE A 53 10.12 -20.19 1.91
C ILE A 53 8.72 -19.80 2.36
N ILE A 54 8.64 -18.75 3.18
CA ILE A 54 7.39 -18.17 3.65
C ILE A 54 7.36 -16.72 3.21
N LEU A 55 6.32 -16.35 2.46
CA LEU A 55 6.04 -14.97 2.10
C LEU A 55 4.98 -14.42 3.05
N ASP A 56 5.31 -13.33 3.73
CA ASP A 56 4.33 -12.54 4.46
C ASP A 56 3.82 -11.41 3.57
N GLU A 57 2.54 -11.08 3.67
CA GLU A 57 1.82 -10.21 2.74
C GLU A 57 2.07 -10.55 1.27
N ALA A 58 1.85 -11.82 0.90
CA ALA A 58 2.14 -12.36 -0.42
C ALA A 58 1.42 -11.64 -1.59
N HIS A 59 0.46 -10.75 -1.31
CA HIS A 59 -0.15 -9.88 -2.31
C HIS A 59 0.87 -8.93 -2.99
N ILE A 60 2.06 -8.73 -2.40
CA ILE A 60 3.18 -7.98 -3.00
C ILE A 60 3.62 -8.58 -4.35
N ILE A 61 3.57 -9.90 -4.52
CA ILE A 61 4.01 -10.59 -5.75
C ILE A 61 2.89 -10.86 -6.77
N ARG A 62 1.72 -10.22 -6.59
CA ARG A 62 0.55 -10.40 -7.48
C ARG A 62 0.87 -10.18 -8.97
N ASN A 63 1.74 -9.20 -9.26
CA ASN A 63 2.16 -8.91 -10.61
C ASN A 63 3.37 -9.78 -10.97
N HIS A 64 3.12 -10.92 -11.62
CA HIS A 64 4.16 -11.85 -12.06
C HIS A 64 5.20 -11.22 -13.00
N SER A 65 4.88 -10.10 -13.67
CA SER A 65 5.82 -9.40 -14.55
C SER A 65 6.82 -8.52 -13.80
N ALA A 66 6.54 -8.18 -12.53
CA ALA A 66 7.39 -7.35 -11.69
C ALA A 66 8.75 -8.02 -11.41
N SER A 67 9.81 -7.22 -11.30
CA SER A 67 11.16 -7.67 -10.95
C SER A 67 11.19 -8.44 -9.64
N THR A 68 10.47 -7.94 -8.62
CA THR A 68 10.35 -8.55 -7.30
C THR A 68 9.72 -9.95 -7.39
N ALA A 69 8.59 -10.09 -8.10
CA ALA A 69 7.91 -11.38 -8.27
C ALA A 69 8.80 -12.38 -9.04
N LYS A 70 9.48 -11.94 -10.10
CA LYS A 70 10.44 -12.76 -10.85
C LYS A 70 11.61 -13.22 -9.99
N ALA A 71 12.16 -12.34 -9.15
CA ALA A 71 13.27 -12.69 -8.26
C ALA A 71 12.84 -13.73 -7.22
N ILE A 72 11.66 -13.56 -6.62
CA ILE A 72 11.12 -14.49 -5.62
C ILE A 72 10.74 -15.83 -6.22
N ALA A 73 10.14 -15.86 -7.42
CA ALA A 73 9.83 -17.09 -8.14
C ALA A 73 11.09 -17.91 -8.49
N ARG A 74 12.26 -17.27 -8.61
CA ARG A 74 13.54 -17.96 -8.86
C ARG A 74 14.12 -18.63 -7.62
N LEU A 75 13.61 -18.32 -6.42
CA LEU A 75 14.08 -18.97 -5.20
C LEU A 75 13.77 -20.46 -5.23
N LYS A 76 14.77 -21.26 -4.92
CA LYS A 76 14.67 -22.73 -4.91
C LYS A 76 14.25 -23.18 -3.53
N ALA A 77 13.14 -23.90 -3.43
CA ALA A 77 12.70 -24.48 -2.17
C ALA A 77 11.91 -25.78 -2.34
N TRP A 78 11.94 -26.60 -1.29
CA TRP A 78 11.08 -27.78 -1.17
C TRP A 78 9.62 -27.41 -0.86
N ALA A 79 9.39 -26.59 0.16
CA ALA A 79 8.07 -26.11 0.55
C ALA A 79 7.94 -24.59 0.38
N ARG A 80 6.77 -24.11 -0.05
CA ARG A 80 6.49 -22.69 -0.28
C ARG A 80 5.15 -22.31 0.30
N TRP A 81 5.13 -21.32 1.17
CA TRP A 81 3.92 -20.80 1.81
C TRP A 81 3.75 -19.33 1.49
N ALA A 82 2.53 -18.96 1.15
CA ALA A 82 2.12 -17.58 0.92
C ALA A 82 1.07 -17.21 1.97
N ILE A 83 1.41 -16.26 2.83
CA ILE A 83 0.54 -15.75 3.89
C ILE A 83 0.09 -14.35 3.45
N SER A 84 -1.22 -14.11 3.45
CA SER A 84 -1.79 -12.81 3.11
C SER A 84 -3.19 -12.70 3.71
N GLY A 85 -3.50 -11.55 4.30
CA GLY A 85 -4.87 -11.25 4.71
C GLY A 85 -5.79 -10.96 3.51
N THR A 86 -5.22 -10.47 2.41
CA THR A 86 -5.93 -10.09 1.18
C THR A 86 -5.21 -10.66 -0.06
N PRO A 87 -5.35 -11.97 -0.34
CA PRO A 87 -4.66 -12.59 -1.47
C PRO A 87 -5.08 -12.04 -2.84
N VAL A 88 -6.25 -11.39 -2.92
CA VAL A 88 -6.79 -10.74 -4.12
C VAL A 88 -7.11 -9.30 -3.77
N GLN A 89 -6.68 -8.37 -4.63
CA GLN A 89 -7.08 -6.98 -4.50
C GLN A 89 -7.97 -6.55 -5.66
N ASN A 90 -7.54 -6.76 -6.91
CA ASN A 90 -8.18 -6.07 -8.04
C ASN A 90 -8.55 -6.98 -9.22
N LYS A 91 -7.79 -8.05 -9.49
CA LYS A 91 -7.97 -8.86 -10.72
C LYS A 91 -7.74 -10.34 -10.46
N LEU A 92 -8.38 -11.21 -11.26
CA LEU A 92 -8.13 -12.67 -11.23
C LEU A 92 -6.65 -13.00 -11.53
N THR A 93 -5.99 -12.19 -12.35
CA THR A 93 -4.57 -12.32 -12.67
C THR A 93 -3.65 -12.15 -11.46
N ASP A 94 -4.14 -11.60 -10.34
CA ASP A 94 -3.37 -11.50 -9.09
C ASP A 94 -2.99 -12.91 -8.55
N PHE A 95 -3.82 -13.93 -8.82
CA PHE A 95 -3.52 -15.33 -8.45
C PHE A 95 -2.38 -15.95 -9.24
N LEU A 96 -2.15 -15.50 -10.48
CA LEU A 96 -1.11 -16.06 -11.32
C LEU A 96 0.28 -15.87 -10.68
N GLY A 97 0.54 -14.72 -10.07
CA GLY A 97 1.77 -14.47 -9.31
C GLY A 97 1.97 -15.47 -8.17
N LEU A 98 0.90 -15.75 -7.41
CA LEU A 98 0.92 -16.73 -6.33
C LEU A 98 1.10 -18.17 -6.85
N PHE A 99 0.42 -18.56 -7.93
CA PHE A 99 0.53 -19.90 -8.51
C PHE A 99 1.92 -20.16 -9.10
N ILE A 100 2.53 -19.15 -9.73
CA ILE A 100 3.93 -19.21 -10.17
C ILE A 100 4.84 -19.43 -8.97
N PHE A 101 4.71 -18.63 -7.91
CA PHE A 101 5.53 -18.81 -6.72
C PHE A 101 5.33 -20.18 -6.08
N LEU A 102 4.09 -20.63 -5.88
CA LEU A 102 3.77 -21.92 -5.26
C LEU A 102 4.14 -23.13 -6.14
N HIS A 103 4.51 -22.91 -7.40
CA HIS A 103 4.70 -23.97 -8.41
C HIS A 103 3.45 -24.85 -8.56
N PHE A 104 2.27 -24.25 -8.57
CA PHE A 104 1.01 -24.96 -8.69
C PHE A 104 0.74 -25.37 -10.15
N VAL A 105 1.23 -26.55 -10.54
CA VAL A 105 1.10 -27.09 -11.91
C VAL A 105 -0.33 -27.59 -12.16
N PRO A 106 -0.94 -27.32 -13.32
CA PRO A 106 -0.39 -26.61 -14.50
C PRO A 106 -0.62 -25.08 -14.50
N TYR A 107 -1.32 -24.56 -13.49
CA TYR A 107 -1.75 -23.15 -13.39
C TYR A 107 -0.62 -22.14 -13.13
N ASN A 108 0.60 -22.61 -12.89
CA ASN A 108 1.80 -21.78 -12.88
C ASN A 108 2.24 -21.31 -14.27
N ASN A 109 1.65 -21.85 -15.35
CA ASN A 109 1.86 -21.37 -16.71
C ASN A 109 0.82 -20.28 -17.05
N PRO A 110 1.25 -19.04 -17.38
CA PRO A 110 0.33 -17.96 -17.74
C PRO A 110 -0.64 -18.30 -18.88
N LYS A 111 -0.21 -19.09 -19.87
CA LYS A 111 -1.07 -19.50 -20.99
C LYS A 111 -2.18 -20.43 -20.53
N VAL A 112 -1.83 -21.47 -19.78
CA VAL A 112 -2.80 -22.42 -19.22
C VAL A 112 -3.76 -21.72 -18.27
N PHE A 113 -3.25 -20.79 -17.44
CA PHE A 113 -4.11 -19.99 -16.58
C PHE A 113 -5.10 -19.14 -17.38
N ASP A 114 -4.67 -18.48 -18.46
CA ASP A 114 -5.60 -17.69 -19.28
C ASP A 114 -6.62 -18.57 -20.02
N ASP A 115 -6.16 -19.69 -20.57
CA ASP A 115 -6.99 -20.62 -21.32
C ASP A 115 -7.99 -21.36 -20.42
N GLU A 116 -7.63 -21.75 -19.20
CA GLU A 116 -8.52 -22.52 -18.33
C GLU A 116 -9.24 -21.66 -17.29
N VAL A 117 -8.65 -20.57 -16.82
CA VAL A 117 -9.26 -19.73 -15.77
C VAL A 117 -9.94 -18.52 -16.38
N SER A 118 -9.28 -17.76 -17.26
CA SER A 118 -9.92 -16.57 -17.85
C SER A 118 -11.04 -16.95 -18.82
N GLN A 119 -10.96 -18.08 -19.52
CA GLN A 119 -12.06 -18.56 -20.38
C GLN A 119 -13.30 -18.95 -19.57
N LEU A 120 -13.17 -19.45 -18.34
CA LEU A 120 -14.34 -19.78 -17.50
C LEU A 120 -15.27 -18.58 -17.31
N TRP A 121 -14.72 -17.37 -17.16
CA TRP A 121 -15.50 -16.13 -17.04
C TRP A 121 -16.05 -15.61 -18.37
N ARG A 122 -15.54 -16.08 -19.50
CA ARG A 122 -16.06 -15.73 -20.83
C ARG A 122 -17.22 -16.63 -21.24
N ASP A 123 -17.13 -17.92 -20.90
CA ASP A 123 -18.04 -18.94 -21.41
C ASP A 123 -19.19 -19.27 -20.44
N ASN A 124 -19.09 -18.87 -19.17
CA ASN A 124 -20.07 -19.20 -18.13
C ASN A 124 -20.61 -17.96 -17.42
N SER A 125 -21.69 -18.16 -16.66
CA SER A 125 -22.15 -17.16 -15.70
C SER A 125 -21.06 -16.84 -14.67
N VAL A 126 -21.09 -15.61 -14.14
CA VAL A 126 -20.10 -15.15 -13.14
C VAL A 126 -20.14 -16.04 -11.89
N GLU A 127 -21.34 -16.50 -11.50
CA GLU A 127 -21.57 -17.39 -10.37
C GLU A 127 -20.93 -18.76 -10.57
N ASP A 128 -21.12 -19.38 -11.73
CA ASP A 128 -20.59 -20.71 -12.04
C ASP A 128 -19.07 -20.70 -12.18
N ALA A 129 -18.52 -19.68 -12.84
CA ALA A 129 -17.08 -19.47 -12.95
C ALA A 129 -16.45 -19.30 -11.55
N THR A 130 -17.07 -18.48 -10.70
CA THR A 130 -16.63 -18.27 -9.31
C THR A 130 -16.68 -19.56 -8.49
N LYS A 131 -17.74 -20.37 -8.62
CA LYS A 131 -17.89 -21.64 -7.90
C LYS A 131 -16.80 -22.63 -8.31
N THR A 132 -16.56 -22.76 -9.62
CA THR A 132 -15.52 -23.64 -10.17
C THR A 132 -14.13 -23.21 -9.69
N PHE A 133 -13.84 -21.92 -9.74
CA PHE A 133 -12.56 -21.39 -9.29
C PHE A 133 -12.37 -21.51 -7.77
N LYS A 134 -13.42 -21.32 -6.96
CA LYS A 134 -13.36 -21.59 -5.51
C LYS A 134 -13.00 -23.06 -5.23
N LYS A 135 -13.53 -24.00 -6.01
CA LYS A 135 -13.18 -25.42 -5.90
C LYS A 135 -11.70 -25.64 -6.22
N LEU A 136 -11.18 -25.01 -7.27
CA LEU A 136 -9.74 -25.04 -7.57
C LEU A 136 -8.91 -24.49 -6.39
N LEU A 137 -9.28 -23.32 -5.87
CA LEU A 137 -8.57 -22.69 -4.76
C LEU A 137 -8.58 -23.53 -3.48
N SER A 138 -9.66 -24.28 -3.21
CA SER A 138 -9.73 -25.15 -2.03
C SER A 138 -8.66 -26.25 -1.99
N SER A 139 -8.03 -26.56 -3.11
CA SER A 139 -6.92 -27.54 -3.18
C SER A 139 -5.57 -26.97 -2.71
N VAL A 140 -5.40 -25.65 -2.73
CA VAL A 140 -4.11 -24.97 -2.51
C VAL A 140 -4.16 -23.87 -1.44
N MET A 141 -5.36 -23.42 -1.07
CA MET A 141 -5.60 -22.32 -0.13
C MET A 141 -6.42 -22.78 1.07
N ILE A 142 -5.97 -22.37 2.25
CA ILE A 142 -6.76 -22.42 3.49
C ILE A 142 -7.10 -20.99 3.87
N ARG A 143 -8.40 -20.69 4.05
CA ARG A 143 -8.87 -19.36 4.46
C ARG A 143 -9.78 -19.48 5.67
N TRP A 144 -9.32 -18.89 6.78
CA TRP A 144 -10.09 -18.76 8.02
C TRP A 144 -10.84 -17.42 7.98
N THR A 145 -12.14 -17.44 8.25
CA THR A 145 -12.95 -16.22 8.33
C THR A 145 -13.12 -15.80 9.79
N LYS A 146 -13.35 -14.50 10.01
CA LYS A 146 -13.56 -13.94 11.35
C LYS A 146 -14.73 -14.57 12.11
N ALA A 147 -15.64 -15.28 11.43
CA ALA A 147 -16.75 -16.01 12.05
C ALA A 147 -16.32 -17.12 13.03
N ILE A 148 -15.03 -17.48 13.05
CA ILE A 148 -14.45 -18.44 14.00
C ILE A 148 -14.11 -17.77 15.34
N LEU A 149 -13.99 -16.44 15.37
CA LEU A 149 -13.63 -15.67 16.56
C LEU A 149 -14.84 -14.87 17.02
N ASP A 150 -15.16 -14.95 18.32
CA ASP A 150 -16.19 -14.14 18.96
C ASP A 150 -15.65 -12.72 19.17
N LEU A 151 -15.67 -11.92 18.11
CA LEU A 151 -15.23 -10.54 18.11
C LEU A 151 -16.43 -9.62 18.34
N PRO A 152 -16.28 -8.52 19.11
CA PRO A 152 -17.34 -7.54 19.28
C PRO A 152 -17.73 -6.93 17.92
N ALA A 153 -18.98 -6.46 17.82
CA ALA A 153 -19.49 -5.85 16.60
C ALA A 153 -18.65 -4.61 16.23
N ARG A 154 -18.16 -4.58 14.98
CA ARG A 154 -17.48 -3.41 14.43
C ARG A 154 -18.47 -2.24 14.34
N THR A 155 -18.16 -1.14 15.01
CA THR A 155 -18.93 0.11 14.93
C THR A 155 -18.16 1.13 14.10
N ASP A 156 -18.64 1.43 12.90
CA ASP A 156 -18.08 2.48 12.04
C ASP A 156 -18.85 3.79 12.28
N THR A 157 -18.18 4.82 12.81
CA THR A 157 -18.77 6.16 13.02
C THR A 157 -18.17 7.14 12.02
N VAL A 158 -19.02 7.80 11.23
CA VAL A 158 -18.59 8.85 10.29
C VAL A 158 -18.78 10.22 10.93
N LEU A 159 -17.67 10.87 11.26
CA LEU A 159 -17.67 12.24 11.76
C LEU A 159 -17.46 13.21 10.58
N ARG A 160 -18.42 14.11 10.37
CA ARG A 160 -18.32 15.17 9.35
C ARG A 160 -17.80 16.44 10.03
N ILE A 161 -16.67 16.93 9.54
CA ILE A 161 -16.04 18.15 10.05
C ILE A 161 -16.27 19.26 9.03
N PRO A 162 -17.05 20.31 9.35
CA PRO A 162 -17.20 21.45 8.45
C PRO A 162 -15.88 22.21 8.35
N PHE A 163 -15.68 22.91 7.23
CA PHE A 163 -14.60 23.89 7.10
C PHE A 163 -14.96 25.14 7.91
N ASP A 164 -13.93 25.82 8.43
CA ASP A 164 -14.08 27.20 8.89
C ASP A 164 -14.20 28.15 7.69
N ALA A 165 -14.72 29.35 7.90
CA ALA A 165 -14.95 30.32 6.82
C ALA A 165 -13.69 30.60 5.97
N GLU A 166 -12.52 30.72 6.62
CA GLU A 166 -11.24 30.94 5.92
C GLU A 166 -10.80 29.70 5.12
N GLU A 167 -10.98 28.50 5.68
CA GLU A 167 -10.65 27.23 5.00
C GLU A 167 -11.59 26.96 3.83
N GLU A 168 -12.87 27.30 3.99
CA GLU A 168 -13.89 27.12 2.96
C GLU A 168 -13.63 28.02 1.76
N GLU A 169 -13.29 29.29 1.99
CA GLU A 169 -12.91 30.22 0.92
C GLU A 169 -11.65 29.72 0.20
N TYR A 170 -10.62 29.32 0.96
CA TYR A 170 -9.39 28.78 0.39
C TYR A 170 -9.64 27.51 -0.45
N TYR A 171 -10.48 26.60 0.05
CA TYR A 171 -10.88 25.39 -0.67
C TYR A 171 -11.64 25.74 -1.96
N ARG A 172 -12.60 26.68 -1.93
CA ARG A 172 -13.34 27.13 -3.12
C ARG A 172 -12.41 27.76 -4.15
N CYS A 173 -11.46 28.62 -3.73
CA CYS A 173 -10.47 29.20 -4.64
C CYS A 173 -9.62 28.12 -5.34
N ALA A 174 -9.29 27.03 -4.66
CA ALA A 174 -8.55 25.91 -5.24
C ALA A 174 -9.44 24.97 -6.09
N GLU A 175 -10.73 24.86 -5.77
CA GLU A 175 -11.70 24.00 -6.46
C GLU A 175 -12.16 24.58 -7.80
N GLN A 176 -12.42 25.89 -7.87
CA GLN A 176 -12.93 26.54 -9.09
C GLN A 176 -12.07 26.28 -10.34
N PRO A 177 -10.72 26.41 -10.29
CA PRO A 177 -9.86 26.09 -11.44
C PRO A 177 -9.93 24.62 -11.84
N VAL A 178 -10.14 23.71 -10.89
CA VAL A 178 -10.24 22.27 -11.14
C VAL A 178 -11.55 21.95 -11.86
N ILE A 179 -12.67 22.55 -11.43
CA ILE A 179 -13.97 22.40 -12.09
C ILE A 179 -13.91 22.96 -13.52
N GLN A 180 -13.36 24.17 -13.70
CA GLN A 180 -13.19 24.76 -15.04
C GLN A 180 -12.34 23.86 -15.94
N SER A 181 -11.22 23.35 -15.42
CA SER A 181 -10.38 22.41 -16.16
C SER A 181 -11.08 21.08 -16.49
N LEU A 182 -12.06 20.65 -15.70
CA LEU A 182 -12.85 19.44 -15.98
C LEU A 182 -13.90 19.71 -17.06
N ASP A 183 -14.58 20.85 -16.98
CA ASP A 183 -15.62 21.27 -17.94
C ASP A 183 -15.03 21.59 -19.33
N GLU A 184 -13.80 22.09 -19.40
CA GLU A 184 -13.12 22.33 -20.69
C GLU A 184 -12.66 21.05 -21.40
N PHE A 185 -12.54 19.93 -20.68
CA PHE A 185 -11.95 18.69 -21.18
C PHE A 185 -12.95 17.54 -21.42
N PHE A 186 -14.26 17.84 -21.52
CA PHE A 186 -15.30 16.85 -21.78
C PHE A 186 -15.00 15.99 -23.03
N GLY A 187 -14.47 14.78 -22.79
CA GLY A 187 -14.19 13.75 -23.81
C GLY A 187 -12.82 13.08 -23.75
N GLY A 188 -11.88 13.56 -22.92
CA GLY A 188 -10.52 13.02 -22.81
C GLY A 188 -10.10 12.61 -21.39
N SER A 189 -9.01 11.84 -21.30
CA SER A 189 -8.32 11.61 -20.02
C SER A 189 -7.64 12.90 -19.58
N LEU A 190 -8.09 13.52 -18.48
CA LEU A 190 -7.44 14.70 -17.92
C LEU A 190 -5.96 14.40 -17.57
N PRO A 191 -4.98 15.07 -18.20
CA PRO A 191 -3.63 15.06 -17.67
C PRO A 191 -3.68 15.63 -16.26
N ASN A 192 -3.10 14.94 -15.29
CA ASN A 192 -2.95 15.42 -13.91
C ASN A 192 -4.24 15.58 -13.06
N ALA A 193 -5.39 15.01 -13.44
CA ALA A 193 -6.60 15.00 -12.58
C ALA A 193 -6.30 14.51 -11.15
N ILE A 194 -5.52 13.43 -11.03
CA ILE A 194 -5.11 12.86 -9.74
C ILE A 194 -4.29 13.88 -8.93
N GLN A 195 -3.44 14.69 -9.58
CA GLN A 195 -2.66 15.72 -8.89
C GLN A 195 -3.57 16.82 -8.35
N GLN A 196 -4.56 17.26 -9.13
CA GLN A 196 -5.52 18.29 -8.69
C GLN A 196 -6.40 17.78 -7.54
N ILE A 197 -6.91 16.55 -7.63
CA ILE A 197 -7.64 15.90 -6.53
C ILE A 197 -6.77 15.79 -5.28
N ASN A 198 -5.49 15.44 -5.43
CA ASN A 198 -4.57 15.36 -4.29
C ASN A 198 -4.32 16.72 -3.65
N LYS A 199 -4.33 17.82 -4.40
CA LYS A 199 -4.28 19.18 -3.82
C LYS A 199 -5.51 19.46 -2.96
N LEU A 200 -6.71 19.20 -3.48
CA LEU A 200 -7.94 19.38 -2.71
C LEU A 200 -7.94 18.51 -1.45
N ARG A 201 -7.49 17.25 -1.55
CA ARG A 201 -7.32 16.36 -0.40
C ARG A 201 -6.32 16.90 0.63
N LEU A 202 -5.24 17.52 0.19
CA LEU A 202 -4.26 18.14 1.07
C LEU A 202 -4.90 19.29 1.87
N ILE A 203 -5.69 20.14 1.21
CA ILE A 203 -6.46 21.23 1.85
C ILE A 203 -7.48 20.65 2.84
N CYS A 204 -8.18 19.57 2.47
CA CYS A 204 -9.08 18.89 3.39
C CYS A 204 -8.37 18.37 4.65
N ASN A 205 -7.13 17.90 4.53
CA ASN A 205 -6.37 17.31 5.62
C ASN A 205 -5.63 18.34 6.50
N LEU A 206 -5.05 19.37 5.89
CA LEU A 206 -4.16 20.33 6.55
C LEU A 206 -4.79 21.72 6.76
N GLY A 207 -5.94 21.99 6.14
CA GLY A 207 -6.58 23.30 6.21
C GLY A 207 -5.72 24.37 5.55
N LEU A 208 -5.42 25.42 6.31
CA LEU A 208 -4.56 26.54 5.89
C LEU A 208 -3.04 26.26 6.07
N TYR A 209 -2.67 25.10 6.61
CA TYR A 209 -1.25 24.78 6.81
C TYR A 209 -0.58 24.36 5.49
N VAL A 210 0.30 25.23 4.99
CA VAL A 210 1.13 24.96 3.80
C VAL A 210 2.56 24.60 4.25
N PRO A 211 3.03 23.35 4.08
CA PRO A 211 4.41 23.00 4.37
C PRO A 211 5.36 23.78 3.45
N ARG A 212 6.38 24.43 4.04
CA ARG A 212 7.44 25.12 3.28
C ARG A 212 8.10 24.15 2.30
N GLY A 213 8.15 24.52 1.02
CA GLY A 213 8.78 23.74 -0.05
C GLY A 213 7.83 22.86 -0.86
N SER A 214 6.52 22.90 -0.61
CA SER A 214 5.53 22.31 -1.51
C SER A 214 5.34 23.22 -2.74
N GLU A 215 5.19 22.64 -3.94
CA GLU A 215 4.98 23.39 -5.20
C GLU A 215 3.76 24.33 -5.16
N LEU A 216 2.86 24.21 -4.16
CA LEU A 216 1.81 25.19 -3.88
C LEU A 216 2.36 26.58 -3.53
N SER A 217 3.59 26.69 -2.98
CA SER A 217 4.23 27.98 -2.72
C SER A 217 4.56 28.74 -4.02
N GLN A 218 4.73 28.04 -5.15
CA GLN A 218 5.06 28.67 -6.42
C GLN A 218 3.81 29.09 -7.20
N ALA A 219 2.68 28.40 -7.00
CA ALA A 219 1.42 28.70 -7.69
C ALA A 219 0.71 29.98 -7.20
N THR A 220 1.12 30.55 -6.06
CA THR A 220 0.61 31.84 -5.56
C THR A 220 1.32 33.05 -6.21
N THR A 221 2.24 32.83 -7.14
CA THR A 221 3.06 33.90 -7.74
C THR A 221 2.47 34.44 -9.05
N MET A 222 1.16 34.71 -9.12
CA MET A 222 0.56 35.49 -10.22
C MET A 222 -0.66 36.25 -9.70
N GLY A 223 -0.44 37.49 -9.26
CA GLY A 223 -1.50 38.42 -8.83
C GLY A 223 -1.07 39.23 -7.62
N GLY A 224 -0.97 40.54 -7.77
CA GLY A 224 -0.29 41.45 -6.83
C GLY A 224 -0.85 41.51 -5.41
N SER A 225 0.03 41.98 -4.51
CA SER A 225 -0.24 42.39 -3.13
C SER A 225 -0.66 41.27 -2.18
N LEU A 226 0.32 40.53 -1.64
CA LEU A 226 0.27 39.87 -0.31
C LEU A 226 1.66 39.31 0.08
N GLN A 227 2.72 40.09 -0.15
CA GLN A 227 4.09 39.70 0.24
C GLN A 227 4.37 39.84 1.75
N GLU A 228 3.59 40.64 2.48
CA GLU A 228 3.93 41.00 3.88
C GLU A 228 3.32 40.08 4.95
N THR A 229 2.30 39.27 4.64
CA THR A 229 1.63 38.44 5.66
C THR A 229 2.21 37.03 5.81
N LEU A 230 3.09 36.60 4.90
CA LEU A 230 3.57 35.21 4.81
C LEU A 230 4.95 34.94 5.45
N ALA A 231 5.61 35.96 6.00
CA ALA A 231 6.94 35.80 6.62
C ALA A 231 6.89 35.24 8.05
N THR A 232 5.72 35.22 8.70
CA THR A 232 5.62 34.82 10.11
C THR A 232 4.79 33.56 10.24
N ARG A 233 5.43 32.38 10.37
CA ARG A 233 5.05 31.30 11.32
C ARG A 233 5.86 30.00 11.13
N VAL A 234 6.86 29.90 12.02
CA VAL A 234 7.37 28.76 12.82
C VAL A 234 7.83 27.46 12.14
N SER A 235 9.14 27.22 12.31
CA SER A 235 9.85 25.94 12.25
C SER A 235 9.59 25.09 13.49
N LEU A 236 9.57 23.76 13.38
CA LEU A 236 9.79 22.86 14.52
C LEU A 236 10.66 21.67 14.10
N ASP A 237 11.93 21.72 14.53
CA ASP A 237 12.70 20.54 14.90
C ASP A 237 12.32 20.22 16.34
N THR A 238 11.63 19.11 16.60
CA THR A 238 11.73 18.26 17.83
C THR A 238 10.59 17.23 17.87
N THR A 239 10.90 16.08 18.47
CA THR A 239 10.01 14.93 18.69
C THR A 239 8.76 15.30 19.49
N PRO A 240 7.57 14.73 19.18
CA PRO A 240 6.31 15.16 19.79
C PRO A 240 6.07 14.47 21.14
N ASP A 241 5.96 15.26 22.21
CA ASP A 241 5.34 14.85 23.47
C ASP A 241 3.82 15.07 23.44
N ALA A 242 3.07 14.29 24.21
CA ALA A 242 1.60 14.26 24.21
C ALA A 242 0.92 15.60 24.60
N SER A 243 1.64 16.54 25.22
CA SER A 243 1.16 17.90 25.52
C SER A 243 1.26 18.87 24.33
N PHE A 244 1.80 18.43 23.19
CA PHE A 244 1.95 19.24 21.97
C PHE A 244 0.59 19.59 21.33
N PHE A 245 -0.46 18.80 21.58
CA PHE A 245 -1.75 18.97 20.92
C PHE A 245 -2.68 20.02 21.52
N ASP A 246 -2.43 20.49 22.75
CA ASP A 246 -3.40 21.30 23.49
C ASP A 246 -3.29 22.82 23.25
N ASN A 247 -2.16 23.33 22.75
CA ASN A 247 -1.95 24.79 22.70
C ASN A 247 -1.16 25.34 21.51
N ASP A 248 -0.82 24.54 20.49
CA ASP A 248 -0.12 25.10 19.33
C ASP A 248 -1.14 25.79 18.37
N PRO A 249 -1.05 27.12 18.12
CA PRO A 249 -1.85 27.82 17.10
C PRO A 249 -1.65 27.27 15.67
N LYS A 250 -0.72 26.33 15.48
CA LYS A 250 -0.44 25.63 14.22
C LYS A 250 -1.26 24.37 14.00
N ILE A 251 -2.02 23.90 14.99
CA ILE A 251 -2.90 22.75 14.81
C ILE A 251 -4.19 23.26 14.17
N SER A 252 -4.46 22.82 12.93
CA SER A 252 -5.68 23.15 12.18
C SER A 252 -6.89 22.97 13.10
N SER A 253 -7.80 23.94 13.07
CA SER A 253 -9.06 23.95 13.81
C SER A 253 -9.82 22.63 13.67
N LYS A 254 -9.67 21.91 12.55
CA LYS A 254 -10.18 20.56 12.33
C LYS A 254 -9.65 19.50 13.28
N VAL A 255 -8.35 19.51 13.58
CA VAL A 255 -7.76 18.55 14.52
C VAL A 255 -8.31 18.80 15.92
N ARG A 256 -8.53 20.07 16.30
CA ARG A 256 -9.18 20.42 17.57
C ARG A 256 -10.65 20.01 17.59
N ALA A 257 -11.40 20.28 16.51
CA ALA A 257 -12.80 19.87 16.38
C ALA A 257 -12.95 18.34 16.40
N LEU A 258 -12.02 17.62 15.77
CA LEU A 258 -11.98 16.16 15.78
C LEU A 258 -11.64 15.62 17.18
N ILE A 259 -10.63 16.16 17.86
CA ILE A 259 -10.29 15.78 19.24
C ILE A 259 -11.48 16.04 20.17
N GLN A 260 -12.14 17.19 20.04
CA GLN A 260 -13.32 17.53 20.85
C GLN A 260 -14.50 16.59 20.57
N GLN A 261 -14.74 16.20 19.31
CA GLN A 261 -15.78 15.21 18.97
C GLN A 261 -15.43 13.79 19.45
N ILE A 262 -14.15 13.41 19.44
CA ILE A 262 -13.69 12.12 19.98
C ILE A 262 -13.81 12.10 21.51
N GLN A 263 -13.43 13.19 22.19
CA GLN A 263 -13.53 13.33 23.64
C GLN A 263 -14.98 13.44 24.14
N ALA A 264 -15.87 14.03 23.33
CA ALA A 264 -17.31 14.07 23.61
C ALA A 264 -18.02 12.74 23.35
N TYR A 265 -17.32 11.73 22.80
CA TYR A 265 -17.88 10.40 22.59
C TYR A 265 -17.94 9.67 23.95
N PRO A 266 -19.14 9.31 24.45
CA PRO A 266 -19.26 8.71 25.77
C PRO A 266 -18.56 7.34 25.81
N ALA A 267 -17.76 7.14 26.85
CA ALA A 267 -16.97 5.92 27.10
C ALA A 267 -17.82 4.66 27.42
N GLU A 268 -19.15 4.75 27.36
CA GLU A 268 -20.08 3.69 27.79
C GLU A 268 -20.29 2.56 26.76
N LYS A 269 -19.47 2.50 25.69
CA LYS A 269 -19.47 1.38 24.73
C LYS A 269 -18.05 0.96 24.31
N GLN A 270 -17.13 0.86 25.28
CA GLN A 270 -15.91 0.06 25.11
C GLN A 270 -16.08 -1.31 25.75
#